data_AF-A0A0L8FMA8-F1
#
_entry.id   AF-A0A0L8FMA8-F1
#
_cell.length_a   1.000
_cell.length_b   1.000
_cell.length_c   1.000
_cell.angle_alpha   90.00
_cell.angle_beta   90.00
_cell.angle_gamma   90.00
#
_symmetry.space_group_name_H-M   'P 1'
#
loop_
_entity.id
_entity.type
_entity.pdbx_description
1 polymer ?
#
loop_
_entity_poly.entity_id
_entity_poly.type
_entity_poly.pdbx_seq_one_letter_code
_entity_poly.pdbx_strand_id
1 'polypeptide(L)'
;MSYYPVGRPEIFNNCTPEEMEKQVILSPKNSDCLAINEKVLNIIPEALKIYLSTDSVFCNNEEEVQNYTFEFINSLTQSSMPPHHLNLNVRAIVMLLRNLSISQGLCNGTHMKAQRLHEHCVEASLVTGLNRGCTVLIPRIKLSRSDANIPFTLNRLQFALRLAY
;
A
#
# COMPACT_ATOMS: atom_id res chain seq x y z
N MET A 1 19.42 -4.49 14.99
CA MET A 1 17.96 -4.32 14.85
C MET A 1 17.56 -3.37 15.97
N SER A 2 17.25 -2.12 15.67
CA SER A 2 16.99 -1.09 16.68
C SER A 2 15.48 -0.89 16.83
N TYR A 3 14.99 -1.02 18.06
CA TYR A 3 13.57 -0.94 18.42
C TYR A 3 13.21 0.50 18.78
N TYR A 4 12.18 1.06 18.15
CA TYR A 4 11.65 2.37 18.50
C TYR A 4 10.16 2.27 18.81
N PRO A 5 9.73 2.53 20.06
CA PRO A 5 8.31 2.56 20.41
C PRO A 5 7.61 3.78 19.79
N VAL A 6 6.36 3.60 19.39
CA VAL A 6 5.49 4.64 18.84
C VAL A 6 5.29 5.76 19.87
N GLY A 7 5.74 6.98 19.55
CA GLY A 7 5.58 8.13 20.45
C GLY A 7 6.61 9.26 20.32
N ARG A 8 7.69 9.11 19.54
CA ARG A 8 8.62 10.23 19.25
C ARG A 8 8.41 10.74 17.83
N PRO A 9 7.88 11.97 17.63
CA PRO A 9 7.81 12.61 16.32
C PRO A 9 9.19 12.82 15.67
N GLU A 10 10.26 12.78 16.48
CA GLU A 10 11.63 13.12 16.08
C GLU A 10 12.41 11.98 15.43
N ILE A 11 11.86 10.76 15.33
CA ILE A 11 12.57 9.58 14.77
C ILE A 11 12.99 9.82 13.30
N PHE A 12 12.25 10.67 12.59
CA PHE A 12 12.45 10.93 11.18
C PHE A 12 13.14 12.27 10.88
N ASN A 13 13.34 13.14 11.88
CA ASN A 13 13.84 14.49 11.64
C ASN A 13 15.29 14.51 11.13
N ASN A 14 16.04 13.42 11.27
CA ASN A 14 17.45 13.29 10.84
C ASN A 14 17.76 11.95 10.12
N CYS A 15 16.74 11.19 9.71
CA CYS A 15 16.94 9.85 9.12
C CYS A 15 17.04 9.97 7.59
N THR A 16 18.12 9.47 6.98
CA THR A 16 18.20 9.48 5.50
C THR A 16 17.26 8.41 4.92
N PRO A 17 16.77 8.56 3.67
CA PRO A 17 15.96 7.54 3.03
C PRO A 17 16.61 6.14 3.06
N GLU A 18 17.95 6.04 2.96
CA GLU A 18 18.66 4.76 3.05
C GLU A 18 18.64 4.13 4.45
N GLU A 19 18.59 4.94 5.50
CA GLU A 19 18.44 4.46 6.88
C GLU A 19 17.03 3.95 7.14
N MET A 20 16.03 4.57 6.50
CA MET A 20 14.63 4.14 6.57
C MET A 20 14.39 2.80 5.89
N GLU A 21 15.14 2.46 4.83
CA GLU A 21 15.06 1.12 4.19
C GLU A 21 15.42 -0.04 5.14
N LYS A 22 16.10 0.25 6.25
CA LYS A 22 16.59 -0.74 7.22
C LYS A 22 15.75 -0.81 8.50
N GLN A 23 14.74 0.04 8.62
CA GLN A 23 13.90 0.15 9.80
C GLN A 23 12.52 -0.45 9.50
N VAL A 24 11.88 -0.99 10.54
CA VAL A 24 10.50 -1.47 10.49
C VAL A 24 9.77 -0.82 11.65
N ILE A 25 8.69 -0.11 11.36
CA ILE A 25 7.87 0.56 12.36
C ILE A 25 6.64 -0.28 12.64
N LEU A 26 6.50 -0.71 13.89
CA LEU A 26 5.34 -1.47 14.34
C LEU A 26 4.43 -0.58 15.18
N SER A 27 3.16 -0.49 14.80
CA SER A 27 2.13 0.16 15.60
C SER A 27 0.99 -0.81 15.91
N PRO A 28 0.38 -0.74 17.11
CA PRO A 28 -0.78 -1.56 17.45
C PRO A 28 -2.02 -1.28 16.59
N LYS A 29 -2.12 -0.10 15.94
CA LYS A 29 -3.26 0.25 15.08
C LYS A 29 -2.83 0.53 13.65
N ASN A 30 -3.56 -0.03 12.68
CA ASN A 30 -3.35 0.23 11.26
C ASN A 30 -3.50 1.72 10.89
N SER A 31 -4.40 2.46 11.55
CA SER A 31 -4.57 3.90 11.35
C SER A 31 -3.28 4.67 11.62
N ASP A 32 -2.55 4.27 12.66
CA ASP A 32 -1.32 4.92 13.08
C ASP A 32 -0.18 4.56 12.12
N CYS A 33 -0.11 3.30 11.65
CA CYS A 33 0.81 2.90 10.59
C CYS A 33 0.60 3.73 9.31
N LEU A 34 -0.65 3.95 8.90
CA LEU A 34 -0.98 4.76 7.72
C LEU A 34 -0.51 6.21 7.89
N ALA A 35 -0.77 6.82 9.05
CA ALA A 35 -0.35 8.18 9.33
C ALA A 35 1.19 8.33 9.34
N ILE A 36 1.91 7.35 9.87
CA ILE A 36 3.38 7.33 9.85
C ILE A 36 3.89 7.18 8.43
N ASN A 37 3.34 6.23 7.66
CA ASN A 37 3.73 6.01 6.26
C ASN A 37 3.61 7.28 5.41
N GLU A 38 2.51 8.03 5.55
CA GLU A 38 2.33 9.31 4.84
C GLU A 38 3.35 10.37 5.28
N LYS A 39 3.65 10.46 6.59
CA LYS A 39 4.69 11.37 7.08
C LYS A 39 6.07 11.03 6.50
N VAL A 40 6.43 9.75 6.49
CA VAL A 40 7.68 9.27 5.90
C VAL A 40 7.74 9.59 4.41
N LEU A 41 6.66 9.35 3.68
CA LEU A 41 6.59 9.62 2.25
C LEU A 41 6.90 11.10 1.94
N ASN A 42 6.38 12.02 2.76
CA ASN A 42 6.59 13.46 2.61
C ASN A 42 8.02 13.93 2.92
N ILE A 43 8.85 13.09 3.55
CA ILE A 43 10.27 13.40 3.82
C ILE A 43 11.14 13.04 2.60
N ILE A 44 10.71 12.09 1.77
CA ILE A 44 11.46 11.69 0.58
C ILE A 44 11.41 12.84 -0.43
N PRO A 45 12.56 13.38 -0.88
CA PRO A 45 12.64 14.54 -1.77
C PRO A 45 12.37 14.17 -3.23
N GLU A 46 11.34 13.38 -3.47
CA GLU A 46 10.94 12.87 -4.79
C GLU A 46 9.51 13.31 -5.09
N ALA A 47 9.18 13.40 -6.38
CA ALA A 47 7.86 13.84 -6.80
C ALA A 47 6.78 12.83 -6.40
N LEU A 48 5.74 13.34 -5.74
CA LEU A 48 4.55 12.57 -5.38
C LEU A 48 3.74 12.20 -6.62
N LYS A 49 3.47 10.92 -6.78
CA LYS A 49 2.50 10.42 -7.76
C LYS A 49 1.33 9.76 -7.05
N ILE A 50 0.13 10.23 -7.41
CA ILE A 50 -1.13 9.74 -6.84
C ILE A 50 -1.79 8.80 -7.84
N TYR A 51 -2.11 7.59 -7.38
CA TYR A 51 -2.87 6.62 -8.14
C TYR A 51 -4.26 6.45 -7.53
N LEU A 52 -5.29 6.92 -8.23
CA LEU A 52 -6.68 6.67 -7.87
C LEU A 52 -7.09 5.26 -8.26
N SER A 53 -7.90 4.60 -7.43
CA SER A 53 -8.48 3.31 -7.75
C SER A 53 -9.79 3.46 -8.53
N THR A 54 -10.22 2.37 -9.17
CA THR A 54 -11.56 2.25 -9.72
C THR A 54 -12.34 1.30 -8.85
N ASP A 55 -13.35 1.82 -8.16
CA ASP A 55 -14.13 1.07 -7.18
C ASP A 55 -15.52 0.76 -7.73
N SER A 56 -16.01 -0.44 -7.43
CA SER A 56 -17.40 -0.83 -7.68
C SER A 56 -17.89 -1.74 -6.56
N VAL A 57 -19.19 -1.76 -6.34
CA VAL A 57 -19.81 -2.62 -5.34
C VAL A 57 -20.70 -3.65 -6.02
N PHE A 58 -20.76 -4.84 -5.41
CA PHE A 58 -21.67 -5.89 -5.81
C PHE A 58 -22.56 -6.26 -4.62
N CYS A 59 -23.87 -6.13 -4.80
CA CYS A 59 -24.90 -6.50 -3.85
C CYS A 59 -25.85 -7.52 -4.50
N ASN A 60 -26.49 -8.34 -3.68
CA ASN A 60 -27.57 -9.21 -4.17
C ASN A 60 -28.84 -8.40 -4.52
N ASN A 61 -29.01 -7.22 -3.91
CA ASN A 61 -30.07 -6.27 -4.19
C ASN A 61 -29.47 -5.03 -4.87
N GLU A 62 -29.72 -4.87 -6.18
CA GLU A 62 -29.14 -3.78 -6.98
C GLU A 62 -29.65 -2.40 -6.55
N GLU A 63 -30.87 -2.30 -6.02
CA GLU A 63 -31.42 -1.03 -5.52
C GLU A 63 -30.66 -0.53 -4.29
N GLU A 64 -30.13 -1.43 -3.46
CA GLU A 64 -29.32 -1.06 -2.29
C GLU A 64 -27.97 -0.47 -2.65
N VAL A 65 -27.44 -0.74 -3.85
CA VAL A 65 -26.18 -0.14 -4.31
C VAL A 65 -26.27 1.38 -4.35
N GLN A 66 -27.43 1.92 -4.71
CA GLN A 66 -27.67 3.36 -4.78
C GLN A 66 -27.68 4.05 -3.41
N ASN A 67 -27.82 3.29 -2.32
CA ASN A 67 -27.80 3.83 -0.97
C ASN A 67 -26.39 4.18 -0.48
N TYR A 68 -25.33 3.74 -1.19
CA TYR A 68 -23.95 3.99 -0.81
C TYR A 68 -23.34 5.07 -1.70
N THR A 69 -22.86 6.15 -1.09
CA THR A 69 -22.17 7.19 -1.84
C THR A 69 -20.76 6.74 -2.25
N PHE A 70 -20.25 7.30 -3.35
CA PHE A 70 -18.88 7.01 -3.78
C PHE A 70 -17.84 7.42 -2.73
N GLU A 71 -18.07 8.49 -1.97
CA GLU A 71 -17.19 8.91 -0.89
C GLU A 71 -17.11 7.83 0.20
N PHE A 72 -18.24 7.26 0.59
CA PHE A 72 -18.27 6.15 1.55
C PHE A 72 -17.49 4.95 1.01
N ILE A 73 -17.78 4.53 -0.23
CA ILE A 73 -17.11 3.39 -0.88
C ILE A 73 -15.59 3.61 -0.97
N ASN A 74 -15.16 4.77 -1.44
CA ASN A 74 -13.76 5.13 -1.61
C ASN A 74 -13.03 5.26 -0.27
N SER A 75 -13.74 5.59 0.82
CA SER A 75 -13.15 5.67 2.15
C SER A 75 -12.77 4.31 2.74
N LEU A 76 -13.39 3.22 2.26
CA LEU A 76 -13.14 1.86 2.76
C LEU A 76 -11.71 1.42 2.42
N THR A 77 -10.86 1.32 3.44
CA THR A 77 -9.49 0.79 3.33
C THR A 77 -9.29 -0.33 4.33
N GLN A 78 -9.84 -1.50 4.01
CA GLN A 78 -9.70 -2.70 4.83
C GLN A 78 -8.24 -3.22 4.82
N SER A 79 -7.85 -3.99 5.84
CA SER A 79 -6.45 -4.42 6.06
C SER A 79 -5.79 -5.05 4.84
N SER A 80 -6.56 -5.79 4.02
CA SER A 80 -6.04 -6.47 2.82
C SER A 80 -6.35 -5.77 1.49
N MET A 81 -6.79 -4.51 1.51
CA MET A 81 -7.13 -3.73 0.33
C MET A 81 -6.17 -2.54 0.19
N PRO A 82 -5.64 -2.25 -1.00
CA PRO A 82 -4.89 -1.02 -1.23
C PRO A 82 -5.82 0.18 -1.00
N PRO A 83 -5.28 1.32 -0.56
CA PRO A 83 -6.07 2.54 -0.41
C PRO A 83 -6.62 3.01 -1.76
N HIS A 84 -7.73 3.74 -1.73
CA HIS A 84 -8.28 4.40 -2.92
C HIS A 84 -7.27 5.41 -3.49
N HIS A 85 -6.71 6.25 -2.61
CA HIS A 85 -5.59 7.14 -2.92
C HIS A 85 -4.29 6.42 -2.57
N LEU A 86 -3.59 5.89 -3.58
CA LEU A 86 -2.27 5.32 -3.39
C LEU A 86 -1.20 6.36 -3.75
N ASN A 87 -0.61 6.93 -2.71
CA ASN A 87 0.47 7.92 -2.79
C ASN A 87 1.82 7.20 -2.86
N LEU A 88 2.61 7.46 -3.90
CA LEU A 88 3.93 6.86 -4.08
C LEU A 88 4.95 7.88 -4.55
N ASN A 89 6.19 7.71 -4.06
CA ASN A 89 7.39 8.39 -4.52
C ASN A 89 8.35 7.36 -5.10
N VAL A 90 9.24 7.80 -5.99
CA VAL A 90 10.44 7.00 -6.29
C VAL A 90 11.21 6.79 -4.98
N ARG A 91 11.80 5.61 -4.79
CA ARG A 91 12.46 5.16 -3.55
C ARG A 91 11.54 4.81 -2.38
N ALA A 92 10.21 4.93 -2.52
CA ALA A 92 9.31 4.55 -1.44
C ALA A 92 9.37 3.04 -1.15
N ILE A 93 9.32 2.65 0.13
CA ILE A 93 9.18 1.25 0.53
C ILE A 93 7.71 0.86 0.52
N VAL A 94 7.42 -0.20 -0.23
CA VAL A 94 6.07 -0.73 -0.41
C VAL A 94 6.03 -2.22 -0.10
N MET A 95 4.88 -2.70 0.32
CA MET A 95 4.57 -4.10 0.56
C MET A 95 3.50 -4.58 -0.40
N LEU A 96 3.68 -5.80 -0.92
CA LEU A 96 2.69 -6.46 -1.77
C LEU A 96 1.55 -7.04 -0.92
N LEU A 97 0.29 -6.83 -1.33
CA LEU A 97 -0.92 -7.23 -0.59
C LEU A 97 -1.55 -8.55 -1.10
N ARG A 98 -1.03 -9.10 -2.20
CA ARG A 98 -1.51 -10.34 -2.83
C ARG A 98 -0.37 -11.13 -3.45
N ASN A 99 -0.55 -12.45 -3.50
CA ASN A 99 0.37 -13.29 -4.24
C ASN A 99 0.21 -13.03 -5.74
N LEU A 100 1.29 -12.66 -6.41
CA LEU A 100 1.36 -12.52 -7.86
C LEU A 100 2.16 -13.67 -8.47
N SER A 101 3.28 -14.03 -7.86
CA SER A 101 4.14 -15.12 -8.31
C SER A 101 5.00 -15.63 -7.16
N ILE A 102 4.62 -16.78 -6.59
CA ILE A 102 5.34 -17.38 -5.46
C ILE A 102 6.76 -17.80 -5.89
N SER A 103 6.92 -18.33 -7.10
CA SER A 103 8.23 -18.75 -7.64
C SER A 103 9.21 -17.60 -7.80
N GLN A 104 8.72 -16.38 -8.04
CA GLN A 104 9.55 -15.17 -8.13
C GLN A 104 9.69 -14.42 -6.80
N GLY A 105 9.10 -14.93 -5.70
CA GLY A 105 9.11 -14.26 -4.40
C GLY A 105 8.14 -13.08 -4.28
N LEU A 106 7.17 -12.96 -5.20
CA LEU A 106 6.10 -11.97 -5.18
C LEU A 106 4.88 -12.51 -4.44
N CYS A 107 5.04 -12.66 -3.12
CA CYS A 107 3.98 -13.07 -2.20
C CYS A 107 3.47 -11.89 -1.37
N ASN A 108 2.32 -12.09 -0.74
CA ASN A 108 1.79 -11.15 0.23
C ASN A 108 2.82 -10.91 1.35
N GLY A 109 3.10 -9.64 1.67
CA GLY A 109 4.12 -9.24 2.63
C GLY A 109 5.50 -8.95 2.04
N THR A 110 5.73 -9.23 0.76
CA THR A 110 7.03 -8.92 0.12
C THR A 110 7.27 -7.41 0.12
N HIS A 111 8.38 -6.99 0.74
CA HIS A 111 8.82 -5.59 0.76
C HIS A 111 9.69 -5.29 -0.46
N MET A 112 9.38 -4.17 -1.10
CA MET A 112 10.02 -3.72 -2.33
C MET A 112 10.28 -2.22 -2.25
N LYS A 113 11.28 -1.75 -3.01
CA LYS A 113 11.56 -0.34 -3.18
C LYS A 113 11.10 0.11 -4.56
N ALA A 114 10.23 1.12 -4.61
CA ALA A 114 9.79 1.71 -5.87
C ALA A 114 10.98 2.33 -6.61
N GLN A 115 11.18 1.96 -7.87
CA GLN A 115 12.25 2.47 -8.74
C GLN A 115 11.69 3.45 -9.78
N ARG A 116 10.58 3.11 -10.42
CA ARG A 116 9.92 3.95 -11.42
C ARG A 116 8.40 3.82 -11.33
N LEU A 117 7.72 4.95 -11.48
CA LEU A 117 6.27 5.07 -11.32
C LEU A 117 5.61 5.35 -12.68
N HIS A 118 5.21 4.31 -13.41
CA HIS A 118 4.54 4.44 -14.71
C HIS A 118 3.03 4.63 -14.55
N GLU A 119 2.29 4.81 -15.64
CA GLU A 119 0.84 4.97 -15.57
C GLU A 119 0.12 3.66 -15.17
N HIS A 120 0.53 2.55 -15.77
CA HIS A 120 -0.14 1.25 -15.63
C HIS A 120 0.66 0.20 -14.85
N CYS A 121 1.90 0.50 -14.47
CA CYS A 121 2.73 -0.36 -13.64
C CYS A 121 3.63 0.43 -12.69
N VAL A 122 4.02 -0.22 -11.61
CA VAL A 122 5.08 0.27 -10.71
C VAL A 122 6.27 -0.66 -10.88
N GLU A 123 7.41 -0.10 -11.25
CA GLU A 123 8.68 -0.84 -11.22
C GLU A 123 9.25 -0.78 -9.82
N ALA A 124 9.56 -1.94 -9.24
CA ALA A 124 10.08 -2.03 -7.89
C ALA A 124 11.16 -3.11 -7.77
N SER A 125 12.14 -2.91 -6.90
CA SER A 125 13.17 -3.91 -6.60
C SER A 125 12.91 -4.59 -5.27
N LEU A 126 13.14 -5.90 -5.21
CA LEU A 126 12.97 -6.69 -3.99
C LEU A 126 14.00 -6.27 -2.93
N VAL A 127 13.54 -5.95 -1.72
CA VAL A 127 14.42 -5.49 -0.62
C VAL A 127 15.02 -6.67 0.16
N THR A 128 14.29 -7.78 0.25
CA THR A 128 14.65 -8.97 1.03
C THR A 128 14.50 -10.26 0.22
N GLY A 129 15.02 -11.36 0.75
CA GLY A 129 14.91 -12.70 0.16
C GLY A 129 15.99 -13.05 -0.86
N LEU A 130 15.87 -14.24 -1.46
CA LEU A 130 16.85 -14.78 -2.42
C LEU A 130 16.97 -13.94 -3.69
N ASN A 131 15.87 -13.29 -4.09
CA ASN A 131 15.79 -12.46 -5.28
C ASN A 131 16.04 -10.98 -4.97
N ARG A 132 16.74 -10.66 -3.86
CA ARG A 132 17.03 -9.28 -3.48
C ARG A 132 17.73 -8.53 -4.62
N GLY A 133 17.27 -7.31 -4.90
CA GLY A 133 17.77 -6.48 -5.99
C GLY A 133 17.17 -6.78 -7.35
N CYS A 134 16.47 -7.91 -7.53
CA CYS A 134 15.71 -8.16 -8.77
C CYS A 134 14.59 -7.14 -8.92
N THR A 135 14.47 -6.59 -10.12
CA THR A 135 13.42 -5.63 -10.49
C THR A 135 12.21 -6.37 -11.05
N VAL A 136 11.03 -5.94 -10.63
CA VAL A 136 9.74 -6.48 -11.05
C VAL A 136 8.78 -5.36 -11.42
N LEU A 137 7.80 -5.67 -12.28
CA LEU A 137 6.71 -4.76 -12.63
C LEU A 137 5.44 -5.21 -11.92
N ILE A 138 4.85 -4.31 -11.14
CA ILE A 138 3.61 -4.54 -10.41
C ILE A 138 2.46 -3.88 -11.19
N PRO A 139 1.55 -4.65 -11.80
CA PRO A 139 0.39 -4.11 -12.48
C PRO A 139 -0.75 -3.81 -11.50
N ARG A 140 -1.75 -3.06 -11.97
CA ARG A 140 -3.05 -2.97 -11.28
C ARG A 140 -3.77 -4.30 -11.38
N ILE A 141 -4.39 -4.74 -10.29
CA ILE A 141 -5.22 -5.95 -10.24
C ILE A 141 -6.58 -5.62 -9.64
N LYS A 142 -7.61 -6.39 -10.03
CA LYS A 142 -8.93 -6.32 -9.40
C LYS A 142 -8.88 -7.11 -8.09
N LEU A 143 -9.27 -6.45 -7.00
CA LEU A 143 -9.35 -7.00 -5.67
C LEU A 143 -10.79 -6.98 -5.22
N SER A 144 -11.31 -8.13 -4.81
CA SER A 144 -12.68 -8.25 -4.30
C SER A 144 -12.62 -8.62 -2.83
N ARG A 145 -13.43 -7.95 -2.01
CA ARG A 145 -13.55 -8.28 -0.59
C ARG A 145 -14.96 -8.03 -0.09
N SER A 146 -15.52 -9.07 0.54
CA SER A 146 -16.67 -8.99 1.42
C SER A 146 -16.18 -8.96 2.87
N ASP A 147 -16.86 -8.19 3.72
CA ASP A 147 -16.59 -8.14 5.16
C ASP A 147 -17.93 -8.27 5.88
N ALA A 148 -17.97 -8.97 7.01
CA ALA A 148 -19.22 -9.19 7.77
C ALA A 148 -19.90 -7.88 8.20
N ASN A 149 -19.14 -6.78 8.25
CA ASN A 149 -19.64 -5.46 8.63
C ASN A 149 -20.19 -4.63 7.46
N ILE A 150 -20.08 -5.11 6.21
CA ILE A 150 -20.63 -4.43 5.04
C ILE A 150 -21.57 -5.38 4.26
N PRO A 151 -22.76 -4.92 3.85
CA PRO A 151 -23.75 -5.76 3.16
C PRO A 151 -23.45 -5.95 1.67
N PHE A 152 -22.21 -5.69 1.23
CA PHE A 152 -21.80 -5.75 -0.17
C PHE A 152 -20.36 -6.23 -0.35
N THR A 153 -20.04 -6.64 -1.56
CA THR A 153 -18.66 -6.94 -1.96
C THR A 153 -18.05 -5.71 -2.62
N LEU A 154 -16.97 -5.19 -2.04
CA LEU A 154 -16.17 -4.14 -2.64
C LEU A 154 -15.21 -4.73 -3.67
N ASN A 155 -15.26 -4.22 -4.89
CA ASN A 155 -14.30 -4.46 -5.95
C ASN A 155 -13.45 -3.21 -6.15
N ARG A 156 -12.12 -3.36 -6.14
CA ARG A 156 -11.17 -2.26 -6.34
C ARG A 156 -10.13 -2.66 -7.37
N LEU A 157 -10.01 -1.90 -8.46
CA LEU A 157 -8.90 -2.01 -9.42
C LEU A 157 -7.79 -1.04 -9.02
N GLN A 158 -6.68 -1.57 -8.52
CA GLN A 158 -5.55 -0.78 -8.03
C GLN A 158 -4.27 -1.64 -8.01
N PHE A 159 -3.10 -1.00 -7.89
CA PHE A 159 -1.89 -1.74 -7.54
C PHE A 159 -2.07 -2.44 -6.19
N ALA A 160 -1.67 -3.72 -6.11
CA ALA A 160 -1.73 -4.48 -4.86
C ALA A 160 -0.61 -4.07 -3.88
N LEU A 161 -0.39 -2.77 -3.71
CA LEU A 161 0.70 -2.18 -2.94
C LEU A 161 0.14 -1.34 -1.79
N ARG A 162 0.93 -1.25 -0.72
CA ARG A 162 0.77 -0.28 0.37
C ARG A 162 2.15 0.18 0.82
N LEU A 163 2.28 1.43 1.27
CA LEU A 163 3.49 1.90 1.95
C LEU A 163 3.79 1.05 3.19
N ALA A 164 5.07 0.79 3.46
CA ALA A 164 5.48 -0.14 4.51
C ALA A 164 6.84 0.24 5.11
N TYR A 165 6.85 1.27 5.96
CA TYR A 165 8.02 1.67 6.75
C TYR A 165 7.95 1.13 8.18
#